data_AF-A0A944E4X5-F1
#
_entry.id   AF-A0A944E4X5-F1
#
_cell.length_a   1.000
_cell.length_b   1.000
_cell.length_c   1.000
_cell.angle_alpha   90.00
_cell.angle_beta   90.00
_cell.angle_gamma   90.00
#
_symmetry.space_group_name_H-M   'P 1'
#
loop_
_entity.id
_entity.type
_entity.pdbx_description
1 polymer ?
#
loop_
_entity_poly.entity_id
_entity_poly.type
_entity_poly.pdbx_seq_one_letter_code
_entity_poly.pdbx_strand_id
1 'polypeptide(L)'
;MGSANASCASVDSPTGQEEVRYADGRRSVIDYTSSTAVRLSTVTRVILNGTVTEGRGKGQSARRTVMTLATRVPAADCLLPAPVNHAAGGVQLDVGPA
;
A
#
# COMPACT_ATOMS: atom_id res chain seq x y z
N MET A 1 -17.31 -14.17 30.48
CA MET A 1 -17.53 -13.21 29.36
C MET A 1 -16.17 -12.67 28.96
N GLY A 2 -15.54 -13.24 27.94
CA GLY A 2 -14.23 -12.81 27.44
C GLY A 2 -14.41 -12.11 26.10
N SER A 3 -14.05 -10.83 26.04
CA SER A 3 -13.99 -10.09 24.79
C SER A 3 -12.76 -10.57 24.03
N ALA A 4 -12.95 -11.36 22.97
CA ALA A 4 -11.87 -11.64 22.05
C ALA A 4 -11.49 -10.33 21.36
N ASN A 5 -10.39 -9.72 21.79
CA ASN A 5 -9.76 -8.63 21.04
C ASN A 5 -9.18 -9.25 19.76
N ALA A 6 -9.97 -9.29 18.70
CA ALA A 6 -9.47 -9.59 17.37
C ALA A 6 -8.83 -8.30 16.81
N SER A 7 -7.49 -8.23 16.82
CA SER A 7 -6.77 -7.22 16.05
C SER A 7 -6.46 -7.79 14.66
N CYS A 8 -7.13 -7.27 13.64
CA CYS A 8 -6.70 -7.44 12.26
C CYS A 8 -5.49 -6.52 12.02
N ALA A 9 -4.30 -6.97 12.45
CA ALA A 9 -3.02 -6.30 12.19
C ALA A 9 -2.35 -6.96 10.98
N SER A 10 -2.44 -6.31 9.82
CA SER A 10 -1.55 -6.64 8.70
C SER A 10 -0.17 -6.08 9.03
N VAL A 11 0.90 -6.83 8.75
CA VAL A 11 2.29 -6.39 8.97
C VAL A 11 2.53 -5.13 8.13
N ASP A 12 2.62 -3.99 8.81
CA ASP A 12 2.71 -2.61 8.29
C ASP A 12 4.12 -2.27 7.77
N SER A 13 4.71 -3.16 6.99
CA SER A 13 5.91 -2.87 6.23
C SER A 13 5.83 -3.45 4.82
N PRO A 14 5.05 -2.83 3.90
CA PRO A 14 5.11 -3.18 2.49
C PRO A 14 6.47 -2.75 1.91
N THR A 15 7.52 -3.46 2.28
CA THR A 15 8.66 -3.66 1.39
C THR A 15 8.21 -4.69 0.36
N GLY A 16 8.62 -4.50 -0.88
CA GLY A 16 8.11 -5.31 -1.97
C GLY A 16 8.43 -4.74 -3.32
N GLN A 17 8.28 -5.59 -4.32
CA GLN A 17 8.54 -5.26 -5.71
C GLN A 17 7.23 -4.91 -6.41
N GLU A 18 7.21 -3.79 -7.14
CA GLU A 18 6.09 -3.35 -7.98
C GLU A 18 6.51 -3.30 -9.44
N GLU A 19 5.75 -3.99 -10.30
CA GLU A 19 5.88 -3.86 -11.76
C GLU A 19 4.87 -2.83 -12.27
N VAL A 20 5.39 -1.73 -12.82
CA VAL A 20 4.59 -0.69 -13.47
C VAL A 20 4.54 -0.97 -14.96
N ARG A 21 3.34 -1.19 -15.51
CA ARG A 21 3.11 -1.35 -16.95
C ARG A 21 2.58 -0.06 -17.54
N TYR A 22 3.24 0.43 -18.57
CA TYR A 22 2.84 1.63 -19.30
C TYR A 22 1.91 1.29 -20.46
N ALA A 23 1.13 2.29 -20.90
CA ALA A 23 0.21 2.13 -22.03
C ALA A 23 0.93 1.81 -23.36
N ASP A 24 2.22 2.13 -23.47
CA ASP A 24 3.06 1.80 -24.63
C ASP A 24 3.63 0.37 -24.59
N GLY A 25 3.22 -0.44 -23.61
CA GLY A 25 3.67 -1.83 -23.43
C GLY A 25 5.03 -1.97 -22.73
N ARG A 26 5.73 -0.88 -22.42
CA ARG A 26 6.95 -0.94 -21.61
C ARG A 26 6.62 -1.23 -20.15
N ARG A 27 7.62 -1.68 -19.41
CA ARG A 27 7.54 -1.89 -17.96
C ARG A 27 8.70 -1.26 -17.20
N SER A 28 8.45 -0.94 -15.94
CA SER A 28 9.46 -0.63 -14.93
C SER A 28 9.27 -1.49 -13.70
N VAL A 29 10.36 -1.77 -13.00
CA VAL A 29 10.33 -2.51 -11.73
C VAL A 29 10.82 -1.59 -10.62
N ILE A 30 10.11 -1.55 -9.51
CA ILE A 30 10.40 -0.71 -8.35
C ILE A 30 10.55 -1.61 -7.13
N ASP A 31 11.68 -1.51 -6.43
CA ASP A 31 11.87 -2.17 -5.14
C ASP A 31 11.69 -1.15 -4.02
N TYR A 32 10.62 -1.33 -3.22
CA TYR A 32 10.38 -0.55 -2.01
C TYR A 32 11.16 -1.14 -0.84
N THR A 33 12.03 -0.33 -0.24
CA THR A 33 12.91 -0.72 0.86
C THR A 33 12.43 -0.23 2.21
N SER A 34 11.52 0.74 2.24
CA SER A 34 10.94 1.28 3.47
C SER A 34 9.50 1.73 3.27
N SER A 35 8.78 1.76 4.39
CA SER A 35 7.40 2.26 4.42
C SER A 35 7.08 2.93 5.74
N THR A 36 6.12 3.85 5.70
CA THR A 36 5.55 4.49 6.89
C THR A 36 4.03 4.49 6.76
N ALA A 37 3.36 3.94 7.76
CA ALA A 37 1.91 3.94 7.86
C ALA A 37 1.44 4.89 8.97
N VAL A 38 0.47 5.74 8.67
CA VAL A 38 -0.15 6.67 9.62
C VAL A 38 -1.66 6.53 9.52
N ARG A 39 -2.32 6.29 10.66
CA ARG A 39 -3.78 6.31 10.77
C ARG A 39 -4.25 7.66 11.31
N LEU A 40 -5.13 8.31 10.57
CA LEU A 40 -5.75 9.60 10.88
C LEU A 40 -7.26 9.42 10.92
N SER A 41 -7.82 9.11 12.10
CA SER A 41 -9.25 8.92 12.36
C SER A 41 -9.96 7.96 11.40
N THR A 42 -10.35 8.43 10.21
CA THR A 42 -11.06 7.70 9.16
C THR A 42 -10.21 7.45 7.91
N VAL A 43 -8.92 7.80 7.91
CA VAL A 43 -8.01 7.63 6.79
C VAL A 43 -6.77 6.87 7.26
N THR A 44 -6.34 5.88 6.49
CA THR A 44 -5.01 5.28 6.63
C THR A 44 -4.17 5.73 5.46
N ARG A 45 -3.02 6.34 5.74
CA ARG A 45 -2.03 6.77 4.74
C ARG A 45 -0.77 5.91 4.88
N VAL A 46 -0.36 5.29 3.79
CA VAL A 46 0.89 4.53 3.69
C VAL A 46 1.78 5.21 2.66
N ILE A 47 3.03 5.47 3.03
CA ILE A 47 4.07 5.98 2.14
C ILE A 47 5.11 4.88 1.99
N LEU A 48 5.39 4.46 0.75
CA LEU A 48 6.47 3.55 0.42
C LEU A 48 7.57 4.35 -0.28
N ASN A 49 8.83 4.12 0.11
CA ASN A 49 9.99 4.68 -0.56
C ASN A 49 10.87 3.55 -1.10
N GLY A 50 11.36 3.73 -2.31
CA GLY A 50 12.12 2.72 -3.04
C GLY A 50 12.93 3.30 -4.19
N THR A 51 13.39 2.40 -5.06
CA THR A 51 14.20 2.73 -6.23
C THR A 51 13.71 1.94 -7.42
N VAL A 52 13.68 2.57 -8.60
CA VAL A 52 13.41 1.87 -9.85
C VAL A 52 14.63 1.01 -10.21
N THR A 53 14.49 -0.31 -10.24
CA THR A 53 15.59 -1.25 -10.50
C THR A 53 15.68 -1.65 -11.97
N GLU A 54 14.57 -1.58 -12.71
CA GLU A 54 14.52 -1.89 -14.13
C GLU A 54 13.61 -0.93 -14.91
N GLY A 55 13.89 -0.78 -16.21
CA GLY A 55 13.02 -0.06 -17.14
C GLY A 55 13.18 1.45 -17.10
N ARG A 56 12.10 2.17 -17.40
CA ARG A 56 12.07 3.62 -17.46
C ARG A 56 12.25 4.20 -16.06
N GLY A 57 13.24 5.08 -15.91
CA GLY A 57 13.58 5.70 -14.63
C GLY A 57 14.52 4.87 -13.76
N LYS A 58 15.15 3.81 -14.30
CA LYS A 58 16.13 2.99 -13.56
C LYS A 58 17.16 3.87 -12.82
N GLY A 59 17.36 3.56 -11.54
CA GLY A 59 18.25 4.29 -10.63
C GLY A 59 17.60 5.47 -9.92
N GLN A 60 16.42 5.92 -10.36
CA GLN A 60 15.70 7.01 -9.70
C GLN A 60 14.99 6.54 -8.44
N SER A 61 14.84 7.45 -7.49
CA SER A 61 13.99 7.24 -6.32
C SER A 61 12.52 7.16 -6.74
N ALA A 62 11.79 6.28 -6.07
CA ALA A 62 10.35 6.11 -6.24
C ALA A 62 9.65 6.28 -4.89
N ARG A 63 8.53 7.00 -4.89
CA ARG A 63 7.70 7.24 -3.73
C ARG A 63 6.25 6.92 -4.07
N ARG A 64 5.64 6.00 -3.34
CA ARG A 64 4.23 5.62 -3.52
C ARG A 64 3.45 6.02 -2.30
N THR A 65 2.40 6.82 -2.49
CA THR A 65 1.45 7.18 -1.44
C THR A 65 0.15 6.43 -1.68
N VAL A 66 -0.24 5.60 -0.72
CA VAL A 66 -1.54 4.92 -0.70
C VAL A 66 -2.38 5.57 0.39
N MET A 67 -3.61 5.93 0.04
CA MET A 67 -4.61 6.41 1.00
C MET A 67 -5.81 5.50 0.93
N THR A 68 -6.24 4.99 2.08
CA THR A 68 -7.46 4.19 2.21
C THR A 68 -8.36 4.84 3.24
N LEU A 69 -9.65 4.89 2.95
CA LEU A 69 -10.66 5.30 3.90
C LEU A 69 -10.95 4.12 4.81
N ALA A 70 -10.91 4.34 6.12
CA ALA A 70 -11.37 3.39 7.11
C ALA A 70 -12.87 3.18 6.90
N THR A 71 -13.22 2.12 6.17
CA THR A 71 -14.55 1.53 6.28
C THR A 71 -14.62 0.92 7.68
N ARG A 72 -15.69 1.22 8.44
CA ARG A 72 -15.94 0.47 9.67
C ARG A 72 -16.23 -0.96 9.25
N VAL A 73 -15.21 -1.82 9.29
CA VAL A 73 -15.40 -3.26 9.20
C VAL A 73 -15.86 -3.70 10.59
N PRO A 74 -17.11 -4.18 10.76
CA PRO A 74 -17.56 -4.72 12.04
C PRO A 74 -16.59 -5.81 12.52
N ALA A 75 -16.28 -5.85 13.82
CA ALA A 75 -15.35 -6.85 14.37
C ALA A 75 -15.77 -8.30 14.06
N ALA A 76 -17.05 -8.54 13.80
CA ALA A 76 -17.59 -9.83 13.36
C ALA A 76 -17.06 -10.29 11.98
N ASP A 77 -16.74 -9.36 11.08
CA ASP A 77 -16.24 -9.67 9.74
C ASP A 77 -14.78 -10.14 9.75
N CYS A 78 -14.04 -9.90 10.85
CA CYS A 78 -12.71 -10.50 11.06
C CYS A 78 -12.81 -11.98 11.50
N LEU A 79 -13.98 -12.47 11.91
CA LEU A 79 -14.21 -13.86 12.35
C LEU A 79 -14.90 -14.74 11.30
N LEU A 80 -15.49 -14.12 10.28
CA LEU A 80 -16.10 -14.79 9.16
C LEU A 80 -15.13 -14.77 7.98
N PRO A 81 -15.12 -15.80 7.11
CA PRO A 81 -14.52 -15.70 5.79
C PRO A 81 -15.35 -14.74 4.92
N ALA A 82 -15.40 -13.47 5.31
CA ALA A 82 -16.04 -12.41 4.58
C ALA A 82 -15.13 -11.99 3.42
N PRO A 83 -15.70 -11.56 2.28
CA PRO A 83 -14.90 -10.92 1.24
C PRO A 83 -14.17 -9.73 1.85
N VAL A 84 -12.86 -9.66 1.66
CA VAL A 84 -12.07 -8.49 2.04
C VAL A 84 -12.60 -7.32 1.21
N ASN A 85 -13.41 -6.46 1.83
CA ASN A 85 -13.93 -5.28 1.16
C ASN A 85 -12.76 -4.32 0.91
N HIS A 86 -12.48 -4.04 -0.36
CA HIS A 86 -11.50 -3.02 -0.73
C HIS A 86 -11.94 -1.69 -0.14
N ALA A 87 -11.14 -1.15 0.78
CA ALA A 87 -11.34 0.20 1.29
C ALA A 87 -11.24 1.19 0.13
N ALA A 88 -12.25 2.04 -0.03
CA ALA A 88 -12.22 3.13 -1.00
C ALA A 88 -10.98 4.01 -0.74
N GLY A 89 -10.26 4.39 -1.79
CA GLY A 89 -8.94 4.99 -1.63
C GLY A 89 -8.31 5.44 -2.94
N GLY A 90 -7.10 5.98 -2.82
CA GLY A 90 -6.29 6.45 -3.94
C GLY A 90 -4.85 6.00 -3.82
N VAL A 91 -4.19 5.89 -4.96
CA VAL A 91 -2.76 5.59 -5.07
C VAL A 91 -2.12 6.65 -5.95
N GLN A 92 -1.01 7.20 -5.47
CA GLN A 92 -0.14 8.09 -6.25
C GLN A 92 1.28 7.51 -6.26
N LEU A 93 1.90 7.51 -7.43
CA LEU A 93 3.30 7.11 -7.62
C LEU A 93 4.07 8.30 -8.19
N ASP A 94 5.12 8.71 -7.48
CA ASP A 94 6.08 9.72 -7.90
C ASP A 94 7.42 9.04 -8.16
N VAL A 95 8.02 9.29 -9.32
CA VAL A 95 9.40 8.86 -9.64
C VAL A 95 10.23 10.12 -9.84
N GLY A 96 11.37 10.20 -9.15
CA GLY A 96 12.22 11.39 -9.10
C GLY A 96 12.75 11.83 -10.47
N PRO A 97 13.26 13.07 -10.60
CA PRO A 97 13.95 13.52 -11.81
C PRO A 97 15.23 12.70 -12.06
N ALA A 98 15.62 12.59 -13.33
CA ALA A 98 16.81 11.85 -13.79
C ALA A 98 18.09 12.63 -13.52
#